data_AF-A0A5B1BJW0-F1
#
_entry.id   AF-A0A5B1BJW0-F1
#
_cell.length_a   1.000
_cell.length_b   1.000
_cell.length_c   1.000
_cell.angle_alpha   90.00
_cell.angle_beta   90.00
_cell.angle_gamma   90.00
#
_symmetry.space_group_name_H-M   'P 1'
#
loop_
_entity.id
_entity.type
_entity.pdbx_description
1 polymer ?
#
loop_
_entity_poly.entity_id
_entity_poly.type
_entity_poly.pdbx_seq_one_letter_code
_entity_poly.pdbx_strand_id
1 'polypeptide(L)'
;MTSGIAPRTAEVVSCTDVEAMTEGQFKVFENRLRRAAVRQGYRLEKSRRRDERAITYGLYRLVDMFNGEIVGAGLIARGPGGYGLDAAAVAAKLYGEEDDGDQRSR
;
A
#
# COMPACT_ATOMS: atom_id res chain seq x y z
N MET A 1 -18.88 11.52 -29.48
CA MET A 1 -17.62 11.76 -28.76
C MET A 1 -17.69 10.95 -27.48
N THR A 2 -16.92 9.87 -27.41
CA THR A 2 -17.05 8.84 -26.37
C THR A 2 -16.51 9.36 -25.04
N SER A 3 -17.40 9.73 -24.12
CA SER A 3 -17.01 10.04 -22.73
C SER A 3 -16.36 8.81 -22.11
N GLY A 4 -15.10 8.98 -21.71
CA GLY A 4 -14.31 7.98 -21.01
C GLY A 4 -14.99 7.56 -19.72
N ILE A 5 -15.12 6.25 -19.55
CA ILE A 5 -15.48 5.60 -18.30
C ILE A 5 -14.35 5.89 -17.31
N ALA A 6 -14.52 6.89 -16.45
CA ALA A 6 -13.74 6.99 -15.23
C ALA A 6 -14.07 5.73 -14.40
N PRO A 7 -13.07 4.95 -13.93
CA PRO A 7 -13.37 3.87 -12.99
C PRO A 7 -13.96 4.50 -11.72
N ARG A 8 -15.28 4.30 -11.54
CA ARG A 8 -16.01 4.61 -10.32
C ARG A 8 -15.31 3.93 -9.15
N THR A 9 -14.94 4.74 -8.15
CA THR A 9 -14.87 4.40 -6.72
C THR A 9 -14.54 2.92 -6.47
N ALA A 10 -13.28 2.55 -6.57
CA ALA A 10 -12.84 1.27 -6.03
C ALA A 10 -13.09 1.33 -4.52
N GLU A 11 -14.05 0.57 -4.01
CA GLU A 11 -14.21 0.30 -2.59
C GLU A 11 -12.83 -0.04 -2.03
N VAL A 12 -12.27 0.89 -1.23
CA VAL A 12 -10.94 0.70 -0.65
C VAL A 12 -11.06 -0.51 0.26
N VAL A 13 -10.35 -1.59 -0.09
CA VAL A 13 -10.35 -2.83 0.67
C VAL A 13 -9.96 -2.51 2.12
N SER A 14 -10.89 -2.74 3.04
CA SER A 14 -10.69 -2.47 4.47
C SER A 14 -9.90 -3.61 5.13
N CYS A 15 -9.35 -3.38 6.32
CA CYS A 15 -8.62 -4.42 7.05
C CYS A 15 -9.47 -5.67 7.30
N THR A 16 -10.76 -5.51 7.58
CA THR A 16 -11.70 -6.62 7.78
C THR A 16 -11.95 -7.42 6.49
N ASP A 17 -11.94 -6.76 5.33
CA ASP A 17 -12.05 -7.46 4.05
C ASP A 17 -10.81 -8.31 3.78
N VAL A 18 -9.63 -7.79 4.14
CA VAL A 18 -8.36 -8.51 4.03
C VAL A 18 -8.34 -9.74 4.95
N GLU A 19 -8.83 -9.61 6.19
CA GLU A 19 -8.92 -10.72 7.15
C GLU A 19 -9.87 -11.84 6.69
N ALA A 20 -10.94 -11.49 5.97
CA ALA A 20 -11.87 -12.44 5.40
C ALA A 20 -11.33 -13.17 4.15
N MET A 21 -10.22 -12.72 3.55
CA MET A 21 -9.64 -13.36 2.37
C MET A 21 -9.00 -14.70 2.74
N THR A 22 -9.26 -15.71 1.92
CA THR A 22 -8.45 -16.93 1.95
C THR A 22 -7.01 -16.62 1.55
N GLU A 23 -6.05 -17.47 1.96
CA GLU A 23 -4.63 -17.29 1.63
C GLU A 23 -4.39 -17.13 0.11
N GLY A 24 -5.15 -17.87 -0.71
CA GLY A 24 -5.10 -17.76 -2.17
C GLY A 24 -5.59 -16.40 -2.69
N GLN A 25 -6.71 -15.90 -2.16
CA GLN A 25 -7.23 -14.57 -2.50
C GLN A 25 -6.28 -13.47 -2.06
N PHE A 26 -5.70 -13.59 -0.86
CA PHE A 26 -4.72 -12.65 -0.33
C PHE A 26 -3.47 -12.58 -1.22
N LYS A 27 -2.94 -13.73 -1.67
CA LYS A 27 -1.79 -13.76 -2.61
C LYS A 27 -2.09 -13.05 -3.92
N VAL A 28 -3.29 -13.26 -4.48
CA VAL A 28 -3.71 -12.56 -5.71
C VAL A 28 -3.82 -11.06 -5.46
N PHE A 29 -4.39 -10.66 -4.33
CA PHE A 29 -4.51 -9.27 -3.92
C PHE A 29 -3.14 -8.60 -3.72
N GLU A 30 -2.22 -9.23 -3.00
CA GLU A 30 -0.84 -8.75 -2.80
C GLU A 30 -0.11 -8.56 -4.13
N ASN A 31 -0.30 -9.47 -5.09
CA ASN A 31 0.29 -9.33 -6.42
C ASN A 31 -0.32 -8.16 -7.21
N ARG A 32 -1.62 -7.86 -7.03
CA ARG A 32 -2.25 -6.66 -7.59
C ARG A 32 -1.67 -5.39 -7.00
N LEU A 33 -1.47 -5.33 -5.67
CA LEU A 33 -0.84 -4.20 -5.00
C LEU A 33 0.59 -3.98 -5.50
N ARG A 34 1.38 -5.05 -5.64
CA ARG A 34 2.74 -4.95 -6.17
C ARG A 34 2.77 -4.37 -7.58
N ARG A 35 1.85 -4.79 -8.46
CA ARG A 35 1.72 -4.26 -9.81
C ARG A 35 1.27 -2.80 -9.82
N ALA A 36 0.36 -2.42 -8.93
CA ALA A 36 -0.07 -1.03 -8.79
C ALA A 36 1.07 -0.12 -8.32
N ALA A 37 1.83 -0.54 -7.31
CA ALA A 37 3.01 0.18 -6.84
C ALA A 37 4.03 0.40 -7.97
N VAL A 38 4.38 -0.66 -8.71
CA VAL A 38 5.35 -0.55 -9.83
C VAL A 38 4.87 0.41 -10.92
N ARG A 39 3.57 0.43 -11.22
CA ARG A 39 3.00 1.39 -12.20
C ARG A 39 3.12 2.85 -11.75
N GLN A 40 3.19 3.09 -10.45
CA GLN A 40 3.34 4.42 -9.86
C GLN A 40 4.81 4.77 -9.54
N GLY A 41 5.78 3.94 -9.96
CA GLY A 41 7.19 4.16 -9.66
C GLY A 41 7.61 3.76 -8.24
N TYR A 42 6.78 2.99 -7.53
CA TYR A 42 7.07 2.49 -6.19
C TYR A 42 7.39 0.99 -6.18
N ARG A 43 8.20 0.58 -5.21
CA ARG A 43 8.45 -0.80 -4.84
C ARG A 43 7.75 -1.12 -3.53
N LEU A 44 6.83 -2.09 -3.58
CA LEU A 44 6.21 -2.66 -2.39
C LEU A 44 7.13 -3.70 -1.76
N GLU A 45 7.54 -3.47 -0.51
CA GLU A 45 8.38 -4.40 0.24
C GLU A 45 7.66 -4.92 1.49
N LYS A 46 7.69 -6.24 1.66
CA LYS A 46 7.17 -6.93 2.85
C LYS A 46 8.28 -7.15 3.87
N SER A 47 7.95 -7.03 5.15
CA SER A 47 8.87 -7.41 6.23
C SER A 47 9.26 -8.89 6.11
N ARG A 48 10.56 -9.18 6.27
CA ARG A 48 11.11 -10.55 6.19
C ARG A 48 10.92 -11.36 7.47
N ARG A 49 10.42 -10.74 8.54
CA ARG A 49 10.28 -11.42 9.84
C ARG A 49 9.22 -12.51 9.73
N ARG A 50 9.60 -13.72 10.14
CA ARG A 50 8.73 -14.92 10.15
C ARG A 50 8.05 -15.14 11.51
N ASP A 51 8.50 -14.44 12.54
CA ASP A 51 7.91 -14.52 13.87
C ASP A 51 6.62 -13.72 13.90
N GLU A 52 5.50 -14.41 14.11
CA GLU A 52 4.15 -13.84 14.21
C GLU A 52 4.02 -12.84 15.36
N ARG A 53 4.85 -12.96 16.41
CA ARG A 53 4.86 -12.01 17.54
C ARG A 53 5.67 -10.74 17.27
N ALA A 54 6.37 -10.67 16.14
CA ALA A 54 7.11 -9.47 15.80
C ALA A 54 6.16 -8.33 15.44
N ILE A 55 6.41 -7.15 15.99
CA ILE A 55 5.61 -5.93 15.76
C ILE A 55 5.46 -5.58 14.27
N THR A 56 6.43 -5.99 13.43
CA THR A 56 6.44 -5.73 11.99
C THR A 56 5.98 -6.94 11.15
N TYR A 57 5.50 -8.02 11.76
CA TYR A 57 5.05 -9.21 11.05
C TYR A 57 3.88 -8.85 10.14
N GLY A 58 3.93 -9.30 8.88
CA GLY A 58 2.87 -9.01 7.90
C GLY A 58 2.79 -7.55 7.43
N LEU A 59 3.67 -6.66 7.90
CA LEU A 59 3.68 -5.25 7.50
C LEU A 59 4.54 -5.00 6.26
N TYR A 60 4.14 -3.94 5.57
CA TYR A 60 4.64 -3.48 4.29
C TYR A 60 5.21 -2.07 4.40
N ARG A 61 6.02 -1.71 3.40
CA ARG A 61 6.45 -0.35 3.13
C ARG A 61 6.45 -0.09 1.62
N LEU A 62 6.26 1.18 1.26
CA LEU A 62 6.41 1.65 -0.12
C LEU A 62 7.71 2.44 -0.23
N VAL A 63 8.54 2.06 -1.19
CA VAL A 63 9.83 2.67 -1.47
C VAL A 63 9.79 3.29 -2.87
N ASP A 64 10.15 4.55 -3.02
CA ASP A 64 10.32 5.18 -4.32
C ASP A 64 11.51 4.55 -5.06
N MET A 65 11.29 4.18 -6.32
CA MET A 65 12.31 3.48 -7.12
C MET A 65 13.40 4.40 -7.66
N PHE A 66 13.15 5.72 -7.75
CA PHE A 66 14.09 6.71 -8.27
C PHE A 66 15.10 7.15 -7.21
N ASN A 67 14.65 7.45 -5.99
CA ASN A 67 15.52 7.97 -4.92
C ASN A 67 15.73 6.99 -3.75
N GLY A 68 14.99 5.88 -3.71
CA GLY A 68 15.07 4.89 -2.63
C GLY A 68 14.42 5.32 -1.31
N GLU A 69 13.67 6.42 -1.31
CA GLU A 69 13.02 6.98 -0.13
C GLU A 69 11.78 6.16 0.26
N ILE A 70 11.49 6.10 1.56
CA ILE A 70 10.31 5.43 2.08
C ILE A 70 9.12 6.41 2.03
N VAL A 71 8.30 6.31 0.99
CA VAL A 71 7.13 7.17 0.76
C VAL A 71 5.91 6.69 1.57
N GLY A 72 5.98 5.50 2.17
CA GLY A 72 4.93 5.01 3.05
C GLY A 72 5.44 3.98 4.04
N ALA A 73 5.42 4.33 5.33
CA ALA A 73 5.80 3.47 6.45
C ALA A 73 4.67 3.26 7.47
N GLY A 74 3.48 3.82 7.25
CA GLY A 74 2.31 3.67 8.13
C GLY A 74 2.49 4.24 9.54
N LEU A 75 1.64 3.81 10.48
CA LEU A 75 1.55 4.31 11.86
C LEU A 75 2.87 4.21 12.65
N ILE A 76 3.78 3.35 12.20
CA ILE A 76 5.10 3.14 12.79
C ILE A 76 6.18 3.68 11.85
N ALA A 77 6.03 4.93 11.39
CA ALA A 77 7.05 5.60 10.56
C ALA A 77 8.44 5.66 11.22
N ARG A 78 8.51 5.61 12.56
CA ARG A 78 9.75 5.47 13.36
C ARG A 78 10.05 4.04 13.81
N GLY A 79 9.28 3.07 13.37
CA GLY A 79 9.41 1.65 13.72
C GLY A 79 10.66 1.03 13.11
N PRO A 80 11.12 -0.12 13.63
CA PRO A 80 12.30 -0.80 13.12
C PRO A 80 12.16 -1.10 11.62
N GLY A 81 12.95 -0.41 10.78
CA GLY A 81 13.01 -0.63 9.34
C GLY A 81 11.91 0.01 8.49
N GLY A 82 11.03 0.84 9.08
CA GLY A 82 10.00 1.58 8.33
C GLY A 82 8.87 0.72 7.75
N TYR A 83 8.62 -0.47 8.33
CA TYR A 83 7.49 -1.34 7.98
C TYR A 83 6.33 -1.05 8.94
N GLY A 84 5.23 -0.53 8.41
CA GLY A 84 4.07 -0.18 9.23
C GLY A 84 2.75 -0.01 8.48
N LEU A 85 2.73 -0.31 7.17
CA LEU A 85 1.49 -0.39 6.40
C LEU A 85 1.00 -1.85 6.41
N ASP A 86 -0.25 -2.08 6.73
CA ASP A 86 -0.89 -3.35 6.38
C ASP A 86 -1.33 -3.35 4.90
N ALA A 87 -1.82 -4.48 4.40
CA ALA A 87 -2.23 -4.60 3.00
C ALA A 87 -3.41 -3.67 2.62
N ALA A 88 -4.30 -3.37 3.57
CA ALA A 88 -5.42 -2.45 3.36
C ALA A 88 -4.92 -0.99 3.24
N ALA A 89 -4.00 -0.58 4.11
CA ALA A 89 -3.36 0.73 4.07
C ALA A 89 -2.52 0.91 2.80
N VAL A 90 -1.84 -0.13 2.32
CA VAL A 90 -1.18 -0.11 1.01
C VAL A 90 -2.20 0.09 -0.11
N ALA A 91 -3.32 -0.63 -0.07
CA ALA A 91 -4.38 -0.49 -1.06
C ALA A 91 -4.98 0.92 -1.06
N ALA A 92 -5.26 1.47 0.11
CA ALA A 92 -5.71 2.85 0.28
C ALA A 92 -4.70 3.85 -0.31
N LYS A 93 -3.39 3.63 -0.11
CA LYS A 93 -2.36 4.55 -0.62
C LYS A 93 -2.10 4.42 -2.11
N LEU A 94 -2.35 3.25 -2.70
CA LEU A 94 -2.16 3.01 -4.15
C LEU A 94 -3.42 3.28 -4.98
N TYR A 95 -4.61 3.19 -4.38
CA TYR A 95 -5.89 3.30 -5.08
C TYR A 95 -6.78 4.43 -4.57
N GLY A 96 -6.56 4.90 -3.34
CA GLY A 96 -7.17 6.11 -2.80
C GLY A 96 -6.53 7.34 -3.43
N GLU A 97 -7.36 8.35 -3.65
CA GLU A 97 -7.12 9.53 -4.47
C GLU A 97 -5.82 10.28 -4.17
N GLU A 98 -5.24 10.79 -5.26
CA GLU A 98 -4.31 11.90 -5.30
C GLU A 98 -4.95 13.11 -4.61
N ASP A 99 -4.52 13.45 -3.39
CA ASP A 99 -4.78 14.77 -2.82
C ASP A 99 -3.57 15.26 -2.02
N ASP A 100 -2.42 15.34 -2.69
CA ASP A 100 -1.28 16.18 -2.28
C ASP A 100 -1.03 17.27 -3.35
N GLY A 101 -2.14 17.81 -3.86
CA GLY A 101 -2.19 18.91 -4.80
C GLY A 101 -2.27 20.29 -4.15
N ASP A 102 -1.97 20.49 -2.86
CA ASP A 102 -1.80 21.85 -2.32
C ASP A 102 -1.04 21.91 -0.97
N GLN A 103 0.29 21.86 -1.02
CA GLN A 103 1.16 22.37 0.07
C GLN A 103 2.12 23.44 -0.46
N ARG A 104 1.61 24.34 -1.34
CA ARG A 104 2.26 25.61 -1.67
C ARG A 104 1.27 26.75 -1.48
N SER A 105 1.05 27.15 -0.22
CA SER A 105 0.78 28.56 0.13
C SER A 105 0.71 28.75 1.65
N ARG A 106 1.82 29.18 2.26
CA ARG A 106 1.88 30.35 3.14
C ARG A 106 3.30 30.76 3.46
#